data_AF-A0A2R2JFU8-F1
#
_entry.id   AF-A0A2R2JFU8-F1
#
_cell.length_a   1.000
_cell.length_b   1.000
_cell.length_c   1.000
_cell.angle_alpha   90.00
_cell.angle_beta   90.00
_cell.angle_gamma   90.00
#
_symmetry.space_group_name_H-M   'P 1'
#
loop_
_entity.id
_entity.type
_entity.pdbx_description
1 polymer ?
#
loop_
_entity_poly.entity_id
_entity_poly.type
_entity_poly.pdbx_seq_one_letter_code
_entity_poly.pdbx_strand_id
1 'polypeptide(L)' 'ECKPNGAKCTEISIPPCCSNFCLRYAGQKSGTCANR' A
#
# COMPACT_ATOMS: atom_id res chain seq x y z
N GLU A 1 3.62 -10.70 8.96
CA GLU A 1 4.01 -9.28 9.09
C GLU A 1 3.24 -8.44 8.08
N CYS A 2 2.94 -7.17 8.38
CA CYS A 2 2.18 -6.28 7.49
C CYS A 2 2.82 -4.88 7.48
N LYS A 3 2.58 -4.12 6.40
CA LYS A 3 3.13 -2.76 6.25
C LYS A 3 2.24 -1.73 6.96
N PRO A 4 2.79 -0.85 7.80
CA PRO A 4 2.02 0.19 8.48
C PRO A 4 1.51 1.25 7.50
N ASN A 5 0.52 2.02 7.92
CA ASN A 5 0.05 3.17 7.15
C ASN A 5 1.19 4.19 6.93
N GLY A 6 1.26 4.76 5.73
CA GLY A 6 2.38 5.59 5.28
C GLY A 6 3.53 4.80 4.62
N ALA A 7 3.57 3.47 4.74
CA ALA A 7 4.57 2.66 4.06
C ALA A 7 4.27 2.54 2.56
N LYS A 8 5.32 2.40 1.74
CA LYS A 8 5.16 2.16 0.29
C LYS A 8 4.56 0.77 0.03
N CYS A 9 3.57 0.72 -0.85
CA CYS A 9 2.96 -0.50 -1.35
C CYS A 9 2.94 -0.51 -2.88
N THR A 10 2.89 -1.70 -3.46
CA THR A 10 2.71 -1.93 -4.90
C THR A 10 1.47 -2.78 -5.12
N GLU A 11 1.10 -3.05 -6.37
CA GLU A 11 -0.03 -3.94 -6.69
C GLU A 11 0.10 -5.32 -6.04
N ILE A 12 1.33 -5.81 -5.96
CA ILE A 12 1.69 -7.10 -5.37
C ILE A 12 2.53 -6.82 -4.11
N SER A 13 2.02 -5.99 -3.21
CA SER A 13 2.75 -5.63 -1.99
C SER A 13 2.80 -6.84 -1.05
N ILE A 14 3.97 -7.49 -0.96
CA ILE A 14 4.29 -8.50 0.03
C ILE A 14 5.38 -7.92 0.95
N PRO A 15 5.14 -7.76 2.26
CA PRO A 15 3.88 -7.99 2.97
C PRO A 15 2.76 -6.99 2.59
N PRO A 16 1.48 -7.35 2.77
CA PRO A 16 0.35 -6.48 2.49
C PRO A 16 0.28 -5.31 3.48
N CYS A 17 -0.45 -4.26 3.13
CA CYS A 17 -0.76 -3.19 4.07
C CYS A 17 -1.58 -3.74 5.25
N CYS A 18 -1.26 -3.35 6.48
CA CYS A 18 -2.04 -3.77 7.67
C CYS A 18 -3.51 -3.35 7.56
N SER A 19 -3.79 -2.21 6.92
CA SER A 19 -5.14 -1.72 6.64
C SER A 19 -5.80 -2.35 5.41
N ASN A 20 -5.14 -3.32 4.74
CA ASN A 20 -5.57 -3.96 3.49
C ASN A 20 -5.88 -3.00 2.33
N PHE A 21 -5.45 -1.74 2.43
CA PHE A 21 -5.67 -0.72 1.43
C PHE A 21 -4.35 -0.04 1.04
N CYS A 22 -4.09 -0.04 -0.27
CA CYS A 22 -2.95 0.60 -0.89
C CYS A 22 -3.46 1.73 -1.79
N LEU A 23 -3.30 2.98 -1.33
CA LEU A 23 -3.68 4.16 -2.09
C LEU A 23 -2.70 4.34 -3.25
N ARG A 24 -3.14 4.06 -4.47
CA ARG A 24 -2.35 4.24 -5.70
C ARG A 24 -2.93 5.38 -6.53
N TYR A 25 -2.08 6.34 -6.88
CA TYR A 25 -2.42 7.39 -7.82
C TYR A 25 -2.25 6.90 -9.26
N ALA A 26 -3.13 7.34 -10.16
CA ALA A 26 -3.09 6.96 -11.58
C ALA A 26 -1.72 7.29 -12.20
N GLY A 27 -1.15 6.33 -12.94
CA GLY A 27 0.18 6.46 -13.54
C GLY A 27 1.36 6.11 -12.64
N GLN A 28 1.17 5.88 -11.34
CA GLN A 28 2.25 5.45 -10.44
C GLN A 28 2.33 3.92 -10.30
N LYS A 29 3.55 3.38 -10.45
CA LYS A 29 3.85 1.94 -10.22
C LYS A 29 3.85 1.55 -8.74
N SER A 30 3.75 2.52 -7.83
CA SER A 30 3.72 2.33 -6.38
C SER A 30 2.71 3.29 -5.76
N GLY A 31 2.15 2.90 -4.62
CA GLY A 31 1.26 3.71 -3.80
C GLY A 31 1.72 3.70 -2.34
N THR A 32 0.82 4.10 -1.47
CA THR A 32 1.06 4.18 -0.02
C THR A 32 -0.03 3.45 0.74
N CYS A 33 0.35 2.65 1.73
CA CYS A 33 -0.59 2.02 2.63
C CYS A 33 -1.37 3.10 3.36
N ALA A 34 -2.69 3.05 3.29
CA ALA A 34 -3.57 4.00 3.95
C ALA A 34 -4.74 3.24 4.57
N ASN A 35 -5.44 3.88 5.50
CA ASN A 35 -6.78 3.42 5.82
C ASN A 35 -7.72 3.73 4.64
N ARG A 36 -8.73 2.87 4.48
CA ARG A 36 -9.81 3.10 3.53
C ARG A 36 -10.60 4.35 3.86
#